data_AF-A0A7Y1QPU2-F1
#
_entry.id   AF-A0A7Y1QPU2-F1
#
_cell.length_a   1.000
_cell.length_b   1.000
_cell.length_c   1.000
_cell.angle_alpha   90.00
_cell.angle_beta   90.00
_cell.angle_gamma   90.00
#
_symmetry.space_group_name_H-M   'P 1'
#
loop_
_entity.id
_entity.type
_entity.pdbx_description
1 polymer ?
#
loop_
_entity_poly.entity_id
_entity_poly.type
_entity_poly.pdbx_seq_one_letter_code
_entity_poly.pdbx_strand_id
1 'polypeptide(L)'
;MTEVFKREERYIVIKHSDISGFWREDVREQFFAALERLNEHHVRIPQRQFLVIESDWPEYEPAWQMIEDRVAGRPSTASAFRALLAERNALAFLLKRFVDGEHDQEENQAERHMYHDEAQTLLAYLGGQVQGYTLVPDDALRALTAERDALRKGLTEVFNHIECNTECLVRDLVNWGTPRINPNDFYTECEAIKAIASAALNADAATQSTDTENVSRHEGGQT
;
A
#
# COMPACT_ATOMS: atom_id res chain seq x y z
N MET A 1 34.82 18.22 7.72
CA MET A 1 34.82 16.81 8.15
C MET A 1 33.37 16.39 8.24
N THR A 2 32.87 15.57 7.33
CA THR A 2 31.53 14.98 7.44
C THR A 2 31.60 13.89 8.49
N GLU A 3 30.95 14.09 9.63
CA GLU A 3 30.81 13.04 10.64
C GLU A 3 30.07 11.86 10.03
N VAL A 4 30.62 10.66 10.19
CA VAL A 4 30.01 9.42 9.72
C VAL A 4 28.82 9.12 10.64
N PHE A 5 27.65 8.87 10.05
CA PHE A 5 26.45 8.49 10.80
C PHE A 5 26.73 7.22 11.62
N LYS A 6 26.49 7.28 12.92
CA LYS A 6 26.70 6.15 13.84
C LYS A 6 25.45 5.89 14.65
N ARG A 7 24.99 4.63 14.68
CA ARG A 7 23.93 4.18 15.57
C ARG A 7 24.48 4.15 17.00
N GLU A 8 23.76 4.76 17.95
CA GLU A 8 24.18 4.86 19.35
C GLU A 8 23.23 4.09 20.26
N GLU A 9 23.79 3.34 21.20
CA GLU A 9 23.04 2.61 22.22
C GLU A 9 22.78 3.52 23.43
N ARG A 10 21.82 4.43 23.30
CA ARG A 10 21.52 5.44 24.34
C ARG A 10 20.39 5.07 25.28
N TYR A 11 19.54 4.13 24.87
CA TYR A 11 18.31 3.79 25.54
C TYR A 11 18.14 2.28 25.56
N ILE A 12 17.60 1.78 26.67
CA ILE A 12 17.08 0.42 26.76
C ILE A 12 15.57 0.52 26.68
N VAL A 13 14.96 -0.18 25.73
CA VAL A 13 13.51 -0.32 25.62
C VAL A 13 13.13 -1.70 26.11
N ILE A 14 12.20 -1.76 27.05
CA ILE A 14 11.69 -3.02 27.59
C ILE A 14 10.16 -3.00 27.40
N LYS A 15 9.61 -4.00 26.72
CA LYS A 15 8.16 -4.13 26.60
C LYS A 15 7.55 -4.65 27.90
N HIS A 16 6.34 -4.19 28.21
CA HIS A 16 5.59 -4.71 29.36
C HIS A 16 5.32 -6.22 29.27
N SER A 17 5.06 -6.76 28.07
CA SER A 17 4.88 -8.19 27.83
C SER A 17 6.10 -9.01 28.24
N ASP A 18 7.29 -8.50 27.94
CA ASP A 18 8.55 -9.22 28.17
C ASP A 18 8.87 -9.26 29.67
N ILE A 19 8.47 -8.21 30.40
CA ILE A 19 8.54 -8.16 31.87
C ILE A 19 7.49 -9.09 32.49
N SER A 20 6.31 -9.24 31.88
CA SER A 20 5.25 -10.08 32.45
C SER A 20 5.65 -11.56 32.51
N GLY A 21 6.46 -12.03 31.56
CA GLY A 21 7.02 -13.38 31.53
C GLY A 21 8.25 -13.60 32.43
N PHE A 22 8.68 -12.57 33.16
CA PHE A 22 9.85 -12.68 34.04
C PHE A 22 9.55 -13.55 35.27
N TRP A 23 10.31 -14.62 35.44
CA TRP A 23 10.14 -15.65 36.47
C TRP A 23 10.24 -15.18 37.93
N ARG A 24 10.74 -13.96 38.17
CA ARG A 24 10.93 -13.40 39.52
C ARG A 24 10.00 -12.23 39.75
N GLU A 25 8.90 -12.52 40.45
CA GLU A 25 7.85 -11.55 40.77
C GLU A 25 8.34 -10.41 41.66
N ASP A 26 9.25 -10.70 42.59
CA ASP A 26 9.84 -9.72 43.51
C ASP A 26 10.63 -8.61 42.78
N VAL A 27 11.38 -8.98 41.74
CA VAL A 27 12.15 -8.02 40.92
C VAL A 27 11.20 -7.17 40.07
N ARG A 28 10.15 -7.80 39.53
CA ARG A 28 9.14 -7.12 38.70
C ARG A 28 8.40 -6.04 39.51
N GLU A 29 7.92 -6.38 40.70
CA GLU A 29 7.23 -5.44 41.57
C GLU A 29 8.12 -4.27 41.98
N GLN A 30 9.37 -4.54 42.35
CA GLN A 30 10.33 -3.49 42.70
C GLN A 30 10.60 -2.53 41.53
N PHE A 31 10.69 -3.06 40.30
CA PHE A 31 10.92 -2.27 39.11
C PHE A 31 9.75 -1.32 38.81
N PHE A 32 8.51 -1.82 38.81
CA PHE A 32 7.32 -0.99 38.58
C PHE A 32 7.10 0.03 39.69
N ALA A 33 7.29 -0.36 40.96
CA ALA A 33 7.20 0.58 42.09
C ALA A 33 8.24 1.71 41.99
N ALA A 34 9.44 1.43 41.48
CA ALA A 34 10.45 2.45 41.23
C ALA A 34 10.06 3.41 40.11
N LEU A 35 9.46 2.91 39.02
CA LEU A 35 8.95 3.73 37.91
C LEU A 35 7.80 4.63 38.35
N GLU A 36 6.86 4.11 39.13
CA GLU A 36 5.74 4.90 39.69
C GLU A 36 6.26 6.04 40.56
N ARG A 37 7.20 5.78 41.48
CA ARG A 37 7.82 6.82 42.30
C ARG A 37 8.50 7.91 41.48
N LEU A 38 9.18 7.55 40.39
CA LEU A 38 9.80 8.53 39.48
C LEU A 38 8.75 9.42 38.80
N ASN A 39 7.59 8.84 38.46
CA ASN A 39 6.48 9.55 37.85
C ASN A 39 5.74 10.46 38.86
N GLU A 40 5.53 9.98 40.09
CA GLU A 40 4.86 10.72 41.18
C GLU A 40 5.66 11.92 41.67
N HIS A 41 6.98 11.77 41.79
CA HIS A 41 7.83 12.78 42.44
C HIS A 41 8.06 14.07 41.65
N HIS A 42 7.37 14.31 40.53
CA HIS A 42 7.58 15.49 39.67
C HIS A 42 9.08 15.76 39.43
N VAL A 43 9.86 14.68 39.33
CA VAL A 43 11.27 14.79 38.96
C VAL A 43 11.27 15.54 37.63
N ARG A 44 12.06 16.60 37.51
CA ARG A 44 12.16 17.43 36.30
C ARG A 44 12.83 16.69 35.14
N ILE A 45 12.34 15.50 34.82
CA ILE A 45 12.74 14.74 33.65
C ILE A 45 11.88 15.27 32.50
N PRO A 46 12.51 15.81 31.44
CA PRO A 46 11.77 16.22 30.26
C PRO A 46 10.99 15.03 29.69
N GLN A 47 9.68 15.17 29.59
CA GLN A 47 8.87 14.20 28.87
C GLN A 47 9.24 14.25 27.38
N ARG A 48 9.49 13.08 26.80
CA ARG A 48 9.82 12.92 25.39
C ARG A 48 8.85 11.92 24.78
N GLN A 49 8.41 12.21 23.57
CA GLN A 49 7.62 11.30 22.77
C GLN A 49 8.57 10.53 21.85
N PHE A 50 8.36 9.22 21.74
CA PHE A 50 9.19 8.34 20.94
C PHE A 50 8.30 7.47 20.04
N LEU A 51 8.78 7.23 18.83
CA LEU A 51 8.34 6.11 18.02
C LEU A 51 9.38 5.00 18.22
N VAL A 52 8.93 3.80 18.58
CA VAL A 52 9.79 2.62 18.73
C VAL A 52 9.43 1.66 17.61
N ILE A 53 10.46 1.19 16.89
CA ILE A 53 10.32 0.18 15.84
C ILE A 53 11.19 -1.00 16.28
N GLU A 54 10.60 -2.19 16.29
CA GLU A 54 11.29 -3.41 16.66
C GLU A 54 12.23 -3.86 15.55
N SER A 55 13.35 -4.51 15.90
CA SER A 55 14.38 -4.88 14.93
C SER A 55 13.95 -5.96 13.94
N ASP A 56 12.93 -6.74 14.27
CA ASP A 56 12.36 -7.80 13.44
C ASP A 56 11.25 -7.30 12.51
N TRP A 57 10.80 -6.05 12.67
CA TRP A 57 9.82 -5.45 11.77
C TRP A 57 10.47 -4.99 10.47
N PRO A 58 9.78 -5.14 9.32
CA PRO A 58 10.32 -4.75 8.02
C PRO A 58 10.63 -3.24 7.92
N GLU A 59 10.01 -2.40 8.76
CA GLU A 59 10.22 -0.95 8.81
C GLU A 59 11.51 -0.54 9.52
N TYR A 60 12.20 -1.43 10.24
CA TYR A 60 13.35 -1.08 11.07
C TYR A 60 14.51 -0.48 10.28
N GLU A 61 15.03 -1.21 9.28
CA GLU A 61 16.12 -0.74 8.44
C GLU A 61 15.73 0.46 7.55
N PRO A 62 14.54 0.47 6.92
CA PRO A 62 14.04 1.65 6.21
C PRO A 62 13.99 2.91 7.08
N ALA A 63 13.56 2.80 8.34
CA ALA A 63 13.52 3.93 9.26
C ALA A 63 14.93 4.46 9.59
N TRP A 64 15.91 3.57 9.76
CA TRP A 64 17.31 3.97 9.92
C TRP A 64 17.85 4.69 8.70
N GLN A 65 17.61 4.17 7.50
CA GLN A 65 18.04 4.81 6.26
C GLN A 65 17.45 6.22 6.12
N MET A 66 16.15 6.38 6.44
CA MET A 66 15.50 7.69 6.42
C MET A 66 16.16 8.69 7.38
N ILE A 67 16.55 8.25 8.58
CA ILE A 67 17.24 9.10 9.56
C ILE A 67 18.64 9.45 9.07
N GLU A 68 19.39 8.48 8.54
CA GLU A 68 20.72 8.68 7.99
C GLU A 68 20.70 9.66 6.81
N ASP A 69 19.77 9.48 5.87
CA ASP A 69 19.57 10.37 4.73
C ASP A 69 19.31 11.80 5.20
N ARG A 70 18.42 11.97 6.19
CA ARG A 70 18.12 13.27 6.78
C ARG A 70 19.35 13.91 7.42
N VAL A 71 20.14 13.16 8.19
CA VAL A 71 21.37 13.66 8.84
C VAL A 71 22.42 14.03 7.80
N ALA A 72 22.50 13.28 6.71
CA ALA A 72 23.37 13.56 5.57
C ALA A 72 22.86 14.70 4.66
N GLY A 73 21.68 15.27 4.92
CA GLY A 73 21.07 16.31 4.10
C GLY A 73 20.53 15.82 2.75
N ARG A 74 20.34 14.51 2.57
CA ARG A 74 19.72 13.94 1.37
C ARG A 74 18.21 14.23 1.39
N PRO A 75 17.60 14.56 0.23
CA PRO A 75 16.17 14.77 0.15
C PRO A 75 15.44 13.46 0.48
N SER A 76 14.41 13.53 1.31
CA SER A 76 13.58 12.36 1.56
C SER A 76 12.90 11.93 0.26
N THR A 77 12.66 10.62 0.10
CA THR A 77 11.95 10.06 -1.06
C THR A 77 10.60 10.75 -1.29
N ALA A 78 9.87 11.08 -0.22
CA ALA A 78 8.62 11.82 -0.30
C ALA A 78 8.83 13.27 -0.80
N SER A 79 9.89 13.95 -0.38
CA SER A 79 10.21 15.31 -0.86
C SER A 79 10.64 15.28 -2.32
N ALA A 80 11.47 14.30 -2.71
CA ALA A 80 11.91 14.11 -4.09
C ALA A 80 10.71 13.79 -5.00
N PHE A 81 9.81 12.91 -4.55
CA PHE A 81 8.60 12.58 -5.29
C PHE A 81 7.68 13.79 -5.47
N ARG A 82 7.48 14.61 -4.42
CA ARG A 82 6.70 15.86 -4.53
C ARG A 82 7.32 16.85 -5.51
N ALA A 83 8.65 16.97 -5.51
CA ALA A 83 9.37 17.83 -6.46
C ALA A 83 9.16 17.35 -7.90
N LEU A 84 9.35 16.04 -8.16
CA LEU A 84 9.10 15.43 -9.46
C LEU A 84 7.65 15.60 -9.93
N LEU A 85 6.68 15.45 -9.01
CA LEU A 85 5.26 15.65 -9.33
C LEU A 85 4.98 17.11 -9.69
N ALA A 86 5.59 18.07 -9.00
CA ALA A 86 5.47 19.49 -9.32
C ALA A 86 6.07 19.82 -10.69
N GLU A 87 7.24 19.28 -11.01
CA GLU A 87 7.87 19.42 -12.34
C GLU A 87 7.02 18.82 -13.45
N ARG A 88 6.48 17.60 -13.24
CA ARG A 88 5.55 16.96 -14.18
C ARG A 88 4.34 17.87 -14.46
N ASN A 89 3.74 18.44 -13.41
CA ASN A 89 2.57 19.29 -13.55
C ASN A 89 2.91 20.61 -14.26
N ALA A 90 4.08 21.20 -13.99
CA ALA A 90 4.54 22.41 -14.67
C ALA A 90 4.75 22.16 -16.17
N LEU A 91 5.32 21.01 -16.53
CA LEU A 91 5.54 20.63 -17.93
C LEU A 91 4.21 20.36 -18.66
N ALA A 92 3.28 19.67 -18.01
CA ALA A 92 1.93 19.49 -18.53
C ALA A 92 1.22 20.83 -18.77
N PHE A 93 1.38 21.81 -17.86
CA PHE A 93 0.82 23.14 -18.04
C PHE A 93 1.42 23.88 -19.25
N LEU A 94 2.75 23.83 -19.42
CA LEU A 94 3.43 24.44 -20.57
C LEU A 94 3.00 23.82 -21.89
N LEU A 95 2.91 22.48 -21.95
CA LEU A 95 2.41 21.77 -23.13
C LEU A 95 0.96 22.15 -23.45
N LYS A 96 0.11 22.25 -22.43
CA LYS A 96 -1.28 22.67 -22.61
C LYS A 96 -1.36 24.07 -23.21
N ARG A 97 -0.55 25.01 -22.71
CA ARG A 97 -0.48 26.37 -23.25
C ARG A 97 -0.02 26.40 -24.71
N PHE A 98 0.92 25.52 -25.08
CA PHE A 98 1.37 25.37 -26.46
C PHE A 98 0.25 24.82 -27.38
N VAL A 99 -0.50 23.83 -26.90
CA VAL A 99 -1.65 23.25 -27.62
C VAL A 99 -2.80 24.24 -27.75
N ASP A 100 -3.14 24.99 -26.68
CA ASP A 100 -4.24 25.95 -26.65
C ASP A 100 -3.97 27.21 -27.52
N GLY A 101 -2.77 27.35 -28.08
CA GLY A 101 -2.53 28.23 -29.23
C GLY A 101 -2.40 29.72 -28.90
N GLU A 102 -1.86 30.09 -27.72
CA GLU A 102 -1.43 31.47 -27.47
C GLU A 102 -0.13 31.83 -28.23
N HIS A 103 -0.09 31.65 -29.55
CA HIS A 103 1.03 32.05 -30.42
C HIS A 103 0.57 32.91 -31.60
N ASP A 104 1.40 33.90 -31.93
CA ASP A 104 1.16 34.90 -32.97
C ASP A 104 0.87 34.23 -34.33
N GLN A 105 -0.03 34.85 -35.10
CA GLN A 105 -0.69 34.20 -36.24
C GLN A 105 0.20 33.97 -37.49
N GLU A 106 1.50 34.28 -37.45
CA GLU A 106 2.35 34.28 -38.65
C GLU A 106 3.15 32.97 -38.90
N GLU A 107 3.11 32.00 -37.98
CA GLU A 107 3.88 30.74 -38.13
C GLU A 107 3.23 29.71 -39.08
N ASN A 108 4.06 28.95 -39.80
CA ASN A 108 3.68 28.01 -40.84
C ASN A 108 2.66 26.96 -40.34
N GLN A 109 1.44 26.98 -40.90
CA GLN A 109 0.30 26.19 -40.42
C GLN A 109 0.54 24.67 -40.47
N ALA A 110 1.36 24.19 -41.42
CA ALA A 110 1.71 22.78 -41.55
C ALA A 110 2.64 22.28 -40.43
N GLU A 111 3.59 23.12 -39.99
CA GLU A 111 4.47 22.79 -38.86
C GLU A 111 3.67 22.76 -37.55
N ARG A 112 2.67 23.65 -37.39
CA ARG A 112 1.78 23.64 -36.21
C ARG A 112 1.03 22.32 -36.06
N HIS A 113 0.47 21.78 -37.15
CA HIS A 113 -0.29 20.52 -37.07
C HIS A 113 0.57 19.35 -36.60
N MET A 114 1.82 19.28 -37.04
CA MET A 114 2.74 18.21 -36.63
C MET A 114 3.08 18.28 -35.13
N TYR A 115 3.43 19.47 -34.62
CA TYR A 115 3.77 19.62 -33.20
C TYR A 115 2.55 19.58 -32.28
N HIS A 116 1.37 19.93 -32.78
CA HIS A 116 0.13 19.88 -32.01
C HIS A 116 -0.28 18.44 -31.70
N ASP A 117 -0.20 17.53 -32.67
CA ASP A 117 -0.53 16.11 -32.45
C ASP A 117 0.44 15.45 -31.46
N GLU A 118 1.74 15.75 -31.56
CA GLU A 118 2.76 15.26 -30.62
C GLU A 118 2.54 15.83 -29.20
N ALA A 119 2.23 17.12 -29.08
CA ALA A 119 1.97 17.76 -27.79
C ALA A 119 0.65 17.29 -27.15
N GLN A 120 -0.40 17.06 -27.93
CA GLN A 120 -1.64 16.42 -27.45
C GLN A 120 -1.39 15.00 -26.94
N THR A 121 -0.57 14.22 -27.66
CA THR A 121 -0.20 12.87 -27.24
C THR A 121 0.58 12.89 -25.92
N LEU A 122 1.53 13.82 -25.75
CA LEU A 122 2.27 13.99 -24.50
C LEU A 122 1.39 14.48 -23.35
N LEU A 123 0.42 15.36 -23.60
CA LEU A 123 -0.56 15.78 -22.60
C LEU A 123 -1.45 14.63 -22.15
N ALA A 124 -1.92 13.81 -23.08
CA ALA A 124 -2.74 12.66 -22.76
C ALA A 124 -1.95 11.61 -21.96
N TYR A 125 -0.65 11.43 -22.26
CA TYR A 125 0.27 10.62 -21.45
C TYR A 125 0.48 11.19 -20.04
N LEU A 126 0.80 12.49 -19.94
CA LEU A 126 1.03 13.15 -18.65
C LEU A 126 -0.26 13.33 -17.81
N GLY A 127 -1.43 13.34 -18.44
CA GLY A 127 -2.75 13.37 -17.81
C GLY A 127 -3.26 11.98 -17.40
N GLY A 128 -2.55 10.91 -17.78
CA GLY A 128 -2.97 9.53 -17.51
C GLY A 128 -4.10 9.01 -18.41
N GLN A 129 -4.46 9.74 -19.47
CA GLN A 129 -5.47 9.32 -20.45
C GLN A 129 -4.91 8.33 -21.48
N VAL A 130 -3.61 8.37 -21.73
CA VAL A 130 -2.89 7.33 -22.48
C VAL A 130 -2.15 6.48 -21.47
N GLN A 131 -2.39 5.16 -21.48
CA GLN A 131 -1.59 4.21 -20.70
C GLN A 131 -0.14 4.42 -21.08
N GLY A 132 0.64 5.00 -20.17
CA GLY A 132 2.05 5.10 -20.40
C GLY A 132 2.62 3.70 -20.52
N TYR A 133 3.46 3.48 -21.53
CA TYR A 133 4.31 2.29 -21.56
C TYR A 133 5.15 2.32 -20.28
N THR A 134 4.67 1.60 -19.29
CA THR A 134 5.29 1.48 -17.98
C THR A 134 6.73 1.02 -18.19
N LEU A 135 7.69 1.61 -17.47
CA LEU A 135 9.08 1.13 -17.42
C LEU A 135 9.22 -0.30 -16.84
N VAL A 136 8.10 -0.93 -16.48
CA VAL A 136 8.01 -2.36 -16.18
C VAL A 136 8.07 -3.09 -17.52
N PRO A 137 9.09 -3.92 -17.79
CA PRO A 137 9.12 -4.71 -19.01
C PRO A 137 7.80 -5.46 -19.19
N ASP A 138 7.21 -5.42 -20.37
CA ASP A 138 5.91 -6.07 -20.67
C ASP A 138 5.87 -7.53 -20.21
N ASP A 139 7.02 -8.20 -20.16
CA ASP A 139 7.17 -9.56 -19.67
C ASP A 139 6.89 -9.71 -18.17
N ALA A 140 7.30 -8.74 -17.35
CA ALA A 140 7.01 -8.74 -15.91
C ALA A 140 5.53 -8.48 -15.64
N LEU A 141 4.89 -7.59 -16.40
CA LEU A 141 3.45 -7.34 -16.30
C LEU A 141 2.64 -8.56 -16.76
N ARG A 142 3.06 -9.21 -17.86
CA ARG A 142 2.47 -10.47 -18.33
C ARG A 142 2.64 -11.59 -17.33
N ALA A 143 3.82 -11.72 -16.70
CA ALA A 143 4.07 -12.72 -15.68
C ALA A 143 3.17 -12.54 -14.45
N LEU A 144 3.07 -11.30 -13.93
CA LEU A 144 2.20 -10.99 -12.80
C LEU A 144 0.72 -11.22 -13.13
N THR A 145 0.29 -10.87 -14.35
CA THR A 145 -1.08 -11.11 -14.81
C THR A 145 -1.37 -12.61 -14.88
N ALA A 146 -0.45 -13.40 -15.44
CA ALA A 146 -0.58 -14.86 -15.51
C ALA A 146 -0.60 -15.51 -14.12
N GLU A 147 0.23 -15.03 -13.19
CA GLU A 147 0.26 -15.52 -11.81
C GLU A 147 -1.05 -15.19 -11.08
N ARG A 148 -1.54 -13.96 -11.20
CA ARG A 148 -2.85 -13.56 -10.66
C ARG A 148 -3.97 -14.46 -11.19
N ASP A 149 -3.99 -14.72 -12.49
CA ASP A 149 -5.03 -15.54 -13.13
C ASP A 149 -4.94 -17.01 -12.68
N ALA A 150 -3.73 -17.54 -12.49
CA ALA A 150 -3.51 -18.88 -11.95
C ALA A 150 -3.97 -18.98 -10.49
N LEU A 151 -3.64 -18.00 -9.65
CA LEU A 151 -4.10 -17.93 -8.26
C LEU A 151 -5.62 -17.84 -8.16
N ARG A 152 -6.25 -17.03 -9.03
CA ARG A 152 -7.70 -16.90 -9.10
C ARG A 152 -8.35 -18.23 -9.46
N LYS A 153 -7.82 -18.93 -10.46
CA LYS A 153 -8.30 -20.26 -10.83
C LYS A 153 -8.19 -21.25 -9.66
N GLY A 154 -7.05 -21.27 -8.97
CA GLY A 154 -6.86 -22.12 -7.79
C GLY A 154 -7.83 -21.80 -6.66
N LEU A 155 -8.09 -20.52 -6.39
CA LEU A 155 -9.07 -20.10 -5.39
C LEU A 155 -10.49 -20.54 -5.75
N THR A 156 -10.88 -20.44 -7.02
CA THR A 156 -12.17 -20.94 -7.52
C THR A 156 -12.29 -22.45 -7.38
N GLU A 157 -11.22 -23.21 -7.67
CA GLU A 157 -11.21 -24.66 -7.49
C GLU A 157 -11.39 -25.06 -6.02
N VAL A 158 -10.70 -24.38 -5.09
CA VAL A 158 -10.85 -24.60 -3.64
C VAL A 158 -12.26 -24.25 -3.19
N PHE A 159 -12.81 -23.12 -3.64
CA PHE A 159 -14.18 -22.70 -3.32
C PHE A 159 -15.21 -23.76 -3.74
N ASN A 160 -15.14 -24.20 -5.00
CA ASN A 160 -16.03 -25.24 -5.55
C ASN A 160 -15.85 -26.57 -4.81
N HIS A 161 -14.61 -26.93 -4.47
CA HIS A 161 -14.34 -28.15 -3.72
C HIS A 161 -14.97 -28.13 -2.32
N ILE A 162 -14.84 -27.02 -1.60
CA ILE A 162 -15.47 -26.86 -0.29
C ILE A 162 -17.00 -26.93 -0.45
N GLU A 163 -17.57 -26.17 -1.39
CA GLU A 163 -19.01 -26.15 -1.62
C GLU A 163 -19.58 -27.54 -1.93
N CYS A 164 -18.92 -28.32 -2.79
CA CYS A 164 -19.38 -29.66 -3.14
C CYS A 164 -19.17 -30.72 -2.04
N ASN A 165 -18.16 -30.56 -1.17
CA ASN A 165 -17.78 -31.60 -0.22
C ASN A 165 -18.17 -31.32 1.24
N THR A 166 -18.60 -30.10 1.58
CA THR A 166 -18.94 -29.73 2.98
C THR A 166 -20.01 -30.67 3.55
N GLU A 167 -21.07 -30.98 2.79
CA GLU A 167 -22.15 -31.85 3.27
C GLU A 167 -21.71 -33.30 3.46
N CYS A 168 -20.88 -33.83 2.54
CA CYS A 168 -20.35 -35.19 2.62
C CYS A 168 -19.40 -35.35 3.82
N LEU A 169 -18.50 -34.40 4.03
CA LEU A 169 -17.53 -34.42 5.13
C LEU A 169 -18.19 -34.27 6.50
N VAL A 170 -19.19 -33.39 6.63
CA VAL A 170 -19.95 -33.24 7.87
C VAL A 170 -20.72 -34.52 8.19
N ARG A 171 -21.36 -35.13 7.19
CA ARG A 171 -22.08 -36.39 7.36
C ARG A 171 -21.13 -37.50 7.84
N ASP A 172 -19.94 -37.60 7.26
CA ASP A 172 -18.95 -38.62 7.64
C ASP A 172 -18.38 -38.35 9.05
N LEU A 173 -18.09 -37.10 9.41
CA LEU A 173 -17.66 -36.69 10.77
C LEU A 173 -18.72 -37.01 11.84
N VAL A 174 -19.99 -36.76 11.55
CA VAL A 174 -21.10 -37.10 12.46
C VAL A 174 -21.24 -38.62 12.59
N ASN A 175 -21.15 -39.36 11.47
CA ASN A 175 -21.27 -40.81 11.46
C ASN A 175 -20.09 -41.54 12.13
N TRP A 176 -18.89 -40.97 12.11
CA TRP A 176 -17.70 -41.55 12.75
C TRP A 176 -17.66 -41.33 14.26
N GLY A 177 -18.62 -40.59 14.82
CA GLY A 177 -18.71 -40.36 16.26
C GLY A 177 -17.49 -39.65 16.84
N THR A 178 -16.73 -38.91 16.01
CA THR A 178 -15.55 -38.16 16.43
C THR A 178 -15.97 -37.05 17.40
N PRO A 179 -15.73 -37.17 18.72
CA PRO A 179 -16.32 -36.27 19.72
C PRO A 179 -15.60 -34.92 19.84
N ARG A 180 -14.61 -34.66 18.99
CA ARG A 180 -13.67 -33.54 19.15
C ARG A 180 -14.00 -32.31 18.33
N ILE A 181 -14.85 -32.42 17.33
CA ILE A 181 -15.19 -31.28 16.45
C ILE A 181 -16.71 -31.12 16.48
N ASN A 182 -17.15 -29.96 16.97
CA ASN A 182 -18.55 -29.57 16.91
C ASN A 182 -18.90 -29.26 15.44
N PRO A 183 -19.89 -29.94 14.83
CA PRO A 183 -20.27 -29.70 13.44
C PRO A 183 -20.62 -28.23 13.14
N ASN A 184 -21.19 -27.52 14.11
CA ASN A 184 -21.53 -26.11 13.94
C ASN A 184 -20.28 -25.21 13.84
N ASP A 185 -19.20 -25.57 14.54
CA ASP A 185 -17.93 -24.82 14.47
C ASP A 185 -17.29 -25.03 13.09
N PHE A 186 -17.35 -26.26 12.57
CA PHE A 186 -16.89 -26.58 11.21
C PHE A 186 -17.68 -25.82 10.12
N TYR A 187 -19.01 -25.77 10.20
CA TYR A 187 -19.81 -24.96 9.28
C TYR A 187 -19.46 -23.47 9.35
N THR A 188 -19.25 -22.96 10.56
CA THR A 188 -18.88 -21.55 10.77
C THR A 188 -17.54 -21.23 10.11
N GLU A 189 -16.55 -22.12 10.23
CA GLU A 189 -15.26 -21.99 9.56
C GLU A 189 -15.39 -22.07 8.03
N CYS A 190 -16.18 -23.02 7.50
CA CYS A 190 -16.43 -23.12 6.06
C CYS A 190 -17.09 -21.86 5.49
N GLU A 191 -18.09 -21.29 6.17
CA GLU A 191 -18.75 -20.05 5.74
C GLU A 191 -17.81 -18.84 5.84
N ALA A 192 -16.95 -18.77 6.85
CA ALA A 192 -15.91 -17.74 6.93
C ALA A 192 -14.93 -17.82 5.75
N ILE A 193 -14.49 -19.02 5.38
CA ILE A 193 -13.61 -19.23 4.21
C ILE A 193 -14.31 -18.82 2.91
N LYS A 194 -15.59 -19.18 2.74
CA LYS A 194 -16.40 -18.78 1.57
C LYS A 194 -16.54 -17.25 1.49
N ALA A 195 -16.80 -16.59 2.61
CA ALA A 195 -16.93 -15.13 2.66
C ALA A 195 -15.62 -14.42 2.27
N ILE A 196 -14.47 -14.90 2.76
CA ILE A 196 -13.15 -14.36 2.41
C ILE A 196 -12.86 -14.58 0.92
N ALA A 197 -13.09 -15.78 0.40
CA ALA A 197 -12.87 -16.09 -1.02
C ALA A 197 -13.77 -15.26 -1.94
N SER A 198 -15.05 -15.09 -1.57
CA SER A 198 -16.01 -14.25 -2.32
C SER A 198 -15.60 -12.77 -2.31
N ALA A 199 -15.18 -12.25 -1.15
CA ALA A 199 -14.68 -10.88 -1.04
C ALA A 199 -13.44 -10.65 -1.92
N ALA A 200 -12.49 -11.60 -1.92
CA ALA A 200 -11.29 -11.53 -2.76
C ALA A 200 -11.62 -11.58 -4.27
N LEU A 201 -12.60 -12.38 -4.68
CA LEU A 201 -13.02 -12.47 -6.09
C LEU A 201 -13.79 -11.21 -6.57
N ASN A 202 -14.51 -10.54 -5.66
CA ASN A 202 -15.36 -9.39 -5.99
C ASN A 202 -14.66 -8.02 -5.85
N ALA A 203 -13.58 -7.92 -5.07
CA ALA A 203 -12.86 -6.66 -4.87
C ALA A 203 -12.36 -6.03 -6.19
N ASP A 204 -11.97 -6.84 -7.18
CA ASP A 204 -11.49 -6.36 -8.48
C ASP A 204 -12.61 -5.84 -9.40
N ALA A 205 -13.85 -6.33 -9.24
CA ALA A 205 -14.98 -5.88 -10.06
C ALA A 205 -15.38 -4.43 -9.72
N ALA A 206 -15.17 -4.01 -8.47
CA ALA A 206 -15.43 -2.64 -8.02
C ALA A 206 -14.41 -1.64 -8.59
N THR A 207 -13.16 -2.05 -8.81
CA THR A 207 -12.10 -1.19 -9.36
C THR A 207 -12.18 -0.98 -10.87
N GLN A 208 -12.90 -1.82 -11.64
CA GLN A 208 -13.06 -1.64 -13.09
C GLN A 208 -14.21 -0.69 -13.49
N SER A 209 -15.08 -0.28 -12.55
CA SER A 209 -16.36 0.38 -12.87
C SER A 209 -16.31 1.91 -12.90
N THR A 210 -15.24 2.56 -12.42
CA THR A 210 -15.24 4.04 -12.31
C THR A 210 -14.78 4.79 -13.57
N ASP A 211 -14.29 4.11 -14.60
CA ASP A 211 -13.63 4.77 -15.74
C ASP A 211 -14.52 4.93 -17.00
N THR A 212 -15.73 4.38 -17.01
CA THR A 212 -16.58 4.37 -18.24
C THR A 212 -17.70 5.40 -18.33
N GLU A 213 -17.98 6.21 -17.30
CA GLU A 213 -19.17 7.09 -17.30
C GLU A 213 -19.00 8.53 -17.83
N ASN A 214 -17.81 8.95 -18.26
CA ASN A 214 -17.57 10.37 -18.63
C ASN A 214 -17.49 10.70 -20.14
N VAL A 215 -17.91 9.80 -21.04
CA VAL A 215 -17.90 10.05 -22.49
C VAL A 215 -19.30 9.88 -23.08
N SER A 216 -20.19 10.86 -22.86
CA SER A 216 -21.36 11.12 -23.74
C SER A 216 -22.17 12.33 -23.25
N ARG A 217 -21.70 13.57 -23.50
CA ARG A 217 -22.60 14.74 -23.45
C ARG A 217 -22.07 16.00 -24.14
N HIS A 218 -21.83 15.97 -25.45
CA HIS A 218 -21.86 17.22 -26.24
C HIS A 218 -21.97 16.96 -27.75
N GLU A 219 -23.15 16.63 -28.24
CA GLU A 219 -23.54 16.96 -29.61
C GLU A 219 -25.04 17.29 -29.65
N GLY A 220 -25.41 18.36 -30.35
CA GLY A 220 -26.79 18.65 -30.75
C GLY A 220 -27.30 20.01 -30.30
N GLY A 221 -26.95 21.07 -31.03
CA GLY A 221 -27.52 22.40 -30.79
C GLY A 221 -27.20 23.45 -31.84
N GLN A 222 -27.36 23.17 -33.13
CA GLN A 222 -27.50 24.20 -34.17
C GLN A 222 -28.40 23.72 -35.31
N THR A 223 -29.62 24.24 -35.35
CA THR A 223 -30.39 24.60 -36.57
C THR A 223 -31.31 25.75 -36.22
#